data_AF-A0A9W9ZII3-F1
#
_entry.id   AF-A0A9W9ZII3-F1
#
_cell.length_a   1.000
_cell.length_b   1.000
_cell.length_c   1.000
_cell.angle_alpha   90.00
_cell.angle_beta   90.00
_cell.angle_gamma   90.00
#
_symmetry.space_group_name_H-M   'P 1'
#
loop_
_entity.id
_entity.type
_entity.pdbx_description
1 polymer ?
#
loop_
_entity_poly.entity_id
_entity_poly.type
_entity_poly.pdbx_seq_one_letter_code
_entity_poly.pdbx_strand_id
1 'polypeptide(L)'
;MFPRSLTRESLTREIIQRYESVKESEATVNKKRRWYEGLKDNIEQVLPTRQLILVGSSTNGFAIEGSDVDLTMIRTDRFYGLDGGGVQVLRRIRDALRRWTSIETELISTAVVPILKLKDRRENLEGDISVDIQNSIFNTYLQKCYAKMDPRVIPLVVIVKYWAQVSRITGAHDHKLSGFAVVLLVIYYLQKGCWPAVLPSLQNSSPTHFNTSSSASATSDKLNSGSLPSVVTSYTSHNSETLGSLLVGFFNFYCDFNWYQVLSVRLAGPKTVPGFDKKWTRPHIRIEDPFDGKNVTRAVFKYEQFCDMKQAFKRAKQRLAYEHCRLDEIL
;
A
#
# COMPACT_ATOMS: atom_id res chain seq x y z
N MET A 1 -33.68 -22.60 6.43
CA MET A 1 -32.30 -22.71 5.90
C MET A 1 -32.16 -21.67 4.80
N PHE A 2 -31.44 -20.57 5.05
CA PHE A 2 -31.22 -19.53 4.04
C PHE A 2 -30.10 -20.00 3.08
N PRO A 3 -30.21 -19.79 1.75
CA PRO A 3 -29.14 -20.14 0.82
C PRO A 3 -27.80 -19.48 1.19
N ARG A 4 -26.69 -20.18 0.94
CA ARG A 4 -25.32 -19.63 1.10
C ARG A 4 -25.13 -18.29 0.37
N SER A 5 -25.89 -17.96 -0.68
CA SER A 5 -25.85 -16.64 -1.30
C SER A 5 -26.22 -15.53 -0.31
N LEU A 6 -27.40 -15.60 0.33
CA LEU A 6 -27.93 -14.57 1.25
C LEU A 6 -26.96 -14.20 2.39
N THR A 7 -26.12 -15.15 2.80
CA THR A 7 -25.08 -14.95 3.82
C THR A 7 -23.92 -14.08 3.32
N ARG A 8 -23.55 -14.18 2.04
CA ARG A 8 -22.48 -13.38 1.41
C ARG A 8 -22.96 -11.96 1.08
N GLU A 9 -24.23 -11.77 0.76
CA GLU A 9 -24.82 -10.42 0.67
C GLU A 9 -24.90 -9.74 2.05
N SER A 10 -25.18 -10.48 3.13
CA SER A 10 -25.10 -9.94 4.49
C SER A 10 -23.69 -9.50 4.83
N LEU A 11 -22.70 -10.35 4.59
CA LEU A 11 -21.29 -10.02 4.82
C LEU A 11 -20.86 -8.81 3.97
N THR A 12 -21.38 -8.67 2.74
CA THR A 12 -21.14 -7.49 1.90
C THR A 12 -21.63 -6.20 2.56
N ARG A 13 -22.83 -6.20 3.16
CA ARG A 13 -23.35 -5.04 3.89
C ARG A 13 -22.48 -4.71 5.10
N GLU A 14 -22.07 -5.72 5.86
CA GLU A 14 -21.19 -5.54 7.02
C GLU A 14 -19.83 -4.97 6.62
N ILE A 15 -19.25 -5.44 5.50
CA ILE A 15 -18.00 -4.89 4.94
C ILE A 15 -18.17 -3.43 4.60
N ILE A 16 -19.24 -3.05 3.90
CA ILE A 16 -19.49 -1.65 3.52
C ILE A 16 -19.65 -0.78 4.78
N GLN A 17 -20.44 -1.23 5.75
CA GLN A 17 -20.63 -0.49 7.01
C GLN A 17 -19.31 -0.31 7.77
N ARG A 18 -18.51 -1.37 7.88
CA ARG A 18 -17.22 -1.29 8.57
C ARG A 18 -16.23 -0.44 7.80
N TYR A 19 -16.17 -0.56 6.48
CA TYR A 19 -15.37 0.30 5.60
C TYR A 19 -15.67 1.78 5.86
N GLU A 20 -16.95 2.16 5.89
CA GLU A 20 -17.37 3.53 6.17
C GLU A 20 -16.91 4.02 7.56
N SER A 21 -16.84 3.13 8.56
CA SER A 21 -16.39 3.48 9.91
C SER A 21 -14.87 3.54 10.11
N VAL A 22 -14.07 2.86 9.27
CA VAL A 22 -12.60 2.79 9.41
C VAL A 22 -11.85 3.54 8.33
N LYS A 23 -12.50 3.88 7.21
CA LYS A 23 -11.88 4.71 6.17
C LYS A 23 -11.51 6.06 6.77
N GLU A 24 -10.45 6.65 6.22
CA GLU A 24 -10.03 7.98 6.63
C GLU A 24 -11.15 9.01 6.35
N SER A 25 -11.50 9.78 7.38
CA SER A 25 -12.53 10.81 7.28
C SER A 25 -12.08 11.98 6.39
N GLU A 26 -13.03 12.66 5.76
CA GLU A 26 -12.71 13.87 4.96
C GLU A 26 -11.99 14.94 5.78
N ALA A 27 -12.32 15.05 7.08
CA ALA A 27 -11.64 15.94 8.01
C ALA A 27 -10.15 15.58 8.15
N THR A 28 -9.82 14.30 8.31
CA THR A 28 -8.42 13.83 8.36
C THR A 28 -7.72 14.03 7.02
N VAL A 29 -8.37 13.72 5.90
CA VAL A 29 -7.81 13.96 4.55
C VAL A 29 -7.44 15.44 4.36
N ASN A 30 -8.35 16.36 4.72
CA ASN A 30 -8.11 17.80 4.61
C ASN A 30 -7.05 18.30 5.60
N LYS A 31 -6.96 17.69 6.78
CA LYS A 31 -5.89 17.97 7.76
C LYS A 31 -4.52 17.56 7.21
N LYS A 32 -4.40 16.33 6.71
CA LYS A 32 -3.17 15.82 6.08
C LYS A 32 -2.73 16.66 4.89
N ARG A 33 -3.68 17.11 4.05
CA ARG A 33 -3.38 17.99 2.91
C ARG A 33 -2.75 19.31 3.36
N ARG A 34 -3.37 20.02 4.31
CA ARG A 34 -2.83 21.28 4.85
C ARG A 34 -1.47 21.09 5.52
N TRP A 35 -1.31 20.00 6.26
CA TRP A 35 -0.04 19.65 6.90
C TRP A 35 1.07 19.41 5.86
N TYR A 36 0.77 18.64 4.82
CA TYR A 36 1.67 18.41 3.69
C TYR A 36 2.03 19.69 2.95
N GLU A 37 1.06 20.56 2.65
CA GLU A 37 1.29 21.84 1.96
C GLU A 37 2.25 22.74 2.76
N GLY A 38 2.05 22.87 4.07
CA GLY A 38 2.95 23.65 4.91
C GLY A 38 4.35 23.05 5.06
N LEU A 39 4.46 21.70 5.12
CA LEU A 39 5.76 21.02 5.07
C LEU A 39 6.46 21.28 3.73
N LYS A 40 5.73 21.14 2.62
CA LYS A 40 6.23 21.36 1.27
C LYS A 40 6.79 22.76 1.10
N ASP A 41 6.02 23.78 1.47
CA ASP A 41 6.43 25.18 1.33
C ASP A 41 7.71 25.49 2.12
N ASN A 42 7.83 25.00 3.35
CA ASN A 42 9.02 25.22 4.17
C ASN A 42 10.24 24.46 3.64
N ILE A 43 10.07 23.17 3.34
CA ILE A 43 11.18 22.31 2.96
C ILE A 43 11.74 22.69 1.57
N GLU A 44 10.88 23.00 0.60
CA GLU A 44 11.30 23.34 -0.76
C GLU A 44 11.98 24.71 -0.86
N GLN A 45 11.68 25.65 0.06
CA GLN A 45 12.46 26.90 0.18
C GLN A 45 13.94 26.62 0.51
N VAL A 46 14.22 25.61 1.34
CA VAL A 46 15.59 25.24 1.75
C VAL A 46 16.24 24.28 0.75
N LEU A 47 15.43 23.60 -0.07
CA LEU A 47 15.84 22.60 -1.06
C LEU A 47 15.20 22.90 -2.43
N PRO A 48 15.54 24.02 -3.09
CA PRO A 48 14.86 24.48 -4.31
C PRO A 48 15.05 23.55 -5.52
N THR A 49 16.04 22.66 -5.47
CA THR A 49 16.32 21.65 -6.49
C THR A 49 15.46 20.39 -6.34
N ARG A 50 14.63 20.31 -5.29
CA ARG A 50 13.89 19.11 -4.91
C ARG A 50 12.40 19.37 -4.74
N GLN A 51 11.63 18.30 -4.87
CA GLN A 51 10.19 18.29 -4.76
C GLN A 51 9.76 17.26 -3.70
N LEU A 52 9.03 17.72 -2.70
CA LEU A 52 8.34 16.87 -1.73
C LEU A 52 7.03 16.39 -2.35
N ILE A 53 6.78 15.08 -2.28
CA ILE A 53 5.63 14.42 -2.88
C ILE A 53 4.94 13.55 -1.85
N LEU A 54 3.61 13.72 -1.76
CA LEU A 54 2.73 12.88 -0.96
C LEU A 54 2.47 11.54 -1.65
N VAL A 55 2.76 10.44 -0.98
CA VAL A 55 2.65 9.06 -1.52
C VAL A 55 1.87 8.17 -0.53
N GLY A 56 1.75 6.87 -0.86
CA GLY A 56 1.19 5.87 0.03
C GLY A 56 -0.32 5.98 0.21
N SER A 57 -0.80 5.58 1.40
CA SER A 57 -2.25 5.48 1.69
C SER A 57 -3.00 6.79 1.48
N SER A 58 -2.35 7.91 1.80
CA SER A 58 -2.92 9.26 1.74
C SER A 58 -3.29 9.70 0.32
N THR A 59 -2.77 9.01 -0.72
CA THR A 59 -3.02 9.37 -2.13
C THR A 59 -3.52 8.24 -3.00
N ASN A 60 -3.30 6.98 -2.61
CA ASN A 60 -3.77 5.81 -3.39
C ASN A 60 -5.24 5.43 -3.11
N GLY A 61 -5.88 5.99 -2.07
CA GLY A 61 -7.28 5.71 -1.72
C GLY A 61 -7.49 4.54 -0.77
N PHE A 62 -6.42 3.97 -0.20
CA PHE A 62 -6.48 2.85 0.74
C PHE A 62 -6.13 3.25 2.18
N ALA A 63 -6.23 4.54 2.52
CA ALA A 63 -6.05 5.01 3.89
C ALA A 63 -7.16 4.51 4.81
N ILE A 64 -6.77 4.15 6.03
CA ILE A 64 -7.67 4.00 7.17
C ILE A 64 -7.41 5.14 8.14
N GLU A 65 -8.38 5.47 8.98
CA GLU A 65 -8.24 6.53 9.97
C GLU A 65 -7.01 6.29 10.86
N GLY A 66 -6.24 7.35 11.09
CA GLY A 66 -4.96 7.27 11.82
C GLY A 66 -3.78 6.67 11.02
N SER A 67 -3.90 6.41 9.72
CA SER A 67 -2.74 6.01 8.90
C SER A 67 -1.68 7.12 8.87
N ASP A 68 -0.41 6.73 8.80
CA ASP A 68 0.71 7.68 8.64
C ASP A 68 0.66 8.40 7.28
N VAL A 69 1.40 9.50 7.20
CA VAL A 69 1.62 10.29 5.98
C VAL A 69 2.97 9.92 5.38
N ASP A 70 2.96 9.16 4.28
CA ASP A 70 4.17 8.83 3.55
C ASP A 70 4.58 9.96 2.59
N LEU A 71 5.83 10.39 2.69
CA LEU A 71 6.40 11.47 1.88
C LEU A 71 7.70 10.99 1.21
N THR A 72 7.94 11.43 -0.02
CA THR A 72 9.21 11.21 -0.71
C THR A 72 9.72 12.52 -1.30
N MET A 73 11.00 12.79 -1.10
CA MET A 73 11.70 13.94 -1.64
C MET A 73 12.48 13.49 -2.87
N ILE A 74 12.12 13.98 -4.05
CA ILE A 74 12.84 13.68 -5.30
C ILE A 74 13.59 14.91 -5.81
N ARG A 75 14.62 14.69 -6.63
CA ARG A 75 15.23 15.77 -7.41
C ARG A 75 14.26 16.21 -8.51
N THR A 76 14.18 17.52 -8.72
CA THR A 76 13.53 18.08 -9.91
C THR A 76 14.46 17.91 -11.10
N ASP A 77 13.90 17.64 -12.28
CA ASP A 77 14.65 17.53 -13.54
C ASP A 77 15.32 18.86 -13.96
N ARG A 78 15.14 19.93 -13.17
CA ARG A 78 15.53 21.31 -13.49
C ARG A 78 16.91 21.72 -13.00
N PHE A 79 17.57 20.92 -12.14
CA PHE A 79 18.85 21.31 -11.55
C PHE A 79 19.86 20.16 -11.41
N TYR A 80 20.98 20.28 -12.13
CA TYR A 80 22.17 19.45 -11.93
C TYR A 80 23.03 20.02 -10.81
N GLY A 81 22.69 19.69 -9.57
CA GLY A 81 23.47 20.06 -8.38
C GLY A 81 23.97 18.84 -7.61
N LEU A 82 25.14 18.96 -6.97
CA LEU A 82 25.61 18.00 -5.99
C LEU A 82 24.83 18.17 -4.67
N ASP A 83 23.56 17.79 -4.65
CA ASP A 83 22.90 17.54 -3.38
C ASP A 83 23.59 16.32 -2.77
N GLY A 84 24.18 16.48 -1.57
CA GLY A 84 24.83 15.38 -0.84
C GLY A 84 23.93 14.14 -0.70
N GLY A 85 24.50 13.02 -0.26
CA GLY A 85 23.77 11.75 -0.14
C GLY A 85 22.46 11.87 0.65
N GLY A 86 21.50 10.95 0.44
CA GLY A 86 20.12 11.06 0.97
C GLY A 86 20.01 11.38 2.47
N VAL A 87 20.92 10.85 3.31
CA VAL A 87 20.97 11.17 4.75
C VAL A 87 21.26 12.66 5.01
N GLN A 88 22.12 13.28 4.20
CA GLN A 88 22.41 14.72 4.31
C GLN A 88 21.19 15.57 3.94
N VAL A 89 20.41 15.14 2.94
CA VAL A 89 19.14 15.78 2.60
C VAL A 89 18.16 15.67 3.76
N LEU A 90 17.99 14.48 4.35
CA LEU A 90 17.14 14.29 5.53
C LEU A 90 17.55 15.17 6.72
N ARG A 91 18.87 15.34 6.96
CA ARG A 91 19.36 16.27 7.99
C ARG A 91 18.99 17.73 7.70
N ARG A 92 19.11 18.17 6.45
CA ARG A 92 18.69 19.53 6.04
C ARG A 92 17.19 19.73 6.23
N ILE A 93 16.37 18.73 5.89
CA ILE A 93 14.91 18.74 6.13
C ILE A 93 14.64 18.88 7.64
N ARG A 94 15.26 18.03 8.46
CA ARG A 94 15.14 18.10 9.92
C ARG A 94 15.50 19.49 10.45
N ASP A 95 16.59 20.09 9.95
CA ASP A 95 17.06 21.39 10.39
C ASP A 95 16.10 22.53 9.94
N ALA A 96 15.49 22.42 8.75
CA ALA A 96 14.44 23.35 8.28
C ALA A 96 13.16 23.27 9.15
N LEU A 97 12.84 22.09 9.66
CA LEU A 97 11.68 21.85 10.53
C LEU A 97 11.91 22.25 11.99
N ARG A 98 13.13 22.62 12.42
CA ARG A 98 13.39 23.04 13.82
C ARG A 98 12.55 24.21 14.29
N ARG A 99 12.12 25.09 13.39
CA ARG A 99 11.25 26.24 13.70
C ARG A 99 9.79 25.82 13.97
N TRP A 100 9.39 24.63 13.53
CA TRP A 100 8.07 24.06 13.77
C TRP A 100 8.10 23.24 15.05
N THR A 101 7.98 23.92 16.19
CA THR A 101 8.15 23.31 17.52
C THR A 101 7.12 22.22 17.85
N SER A 102 6.01 22.13 17.12
CA SER A 102 5.04 21.04 17.26
C SER A 102 5.48 19.72 16.62
N ILE A 103 6.44 19.76 15.69
CA ILE A 103 6.92 18.58 14.95
C ILE A 103 8.19 18.06 15.61
N GLU A 104 8.09 16.87 16.18
CA GLU A 104 9.23 16.08 16.59
C GLU A 104 9.80 15.33 15.39
N THR A 105 11.12 15.22 15.34
CA THR A 105 11.82 14.61 14.20
C THR A 105 12.82 13.56 14.66
N GLU A 106 12.80 12.39 14.03
CA GLU A 106 13.73 11.29 14.32
C GLU A 106 14.36 10.80 13.01
N LEU A 107 15.69 10.87 12.91
CA LEU A 107 16.42 10.39 11.73
C LEU A 107 16.83 8.93 11.91
N ILE A 108 16.24 8.04 11.11
CA ILE A 108 16.60 6.63 11.05
C ILE A 108 17.54 6.40 9.88
N SER A 109 18.85 6.48 10.12
CA SER A 109 19.86 6.41 9.05
C SER A 109 20.46 5.02 8.82
N THR A 110 20.25 4.06 9.71
CA THR A 110 20.85 2.71 9.66
C THR A 110 20.00 1.69 8.91
N ALA A 111 18.74 2.03 8.57
CA ALA A 111 17.86 1.18 7.80
C ALA A 111 18.29 1.09 6.32
N VAL A 112 17.79 0.08 5.61
CA VAL A 112 18.03 -0.12 4.17
C VAL A 112 17.60 1.11 3.36
N VAL A 113 16.50 1.75 3.76
CA VAL A 113 16.04 3.03 3.24
C VAL A 113 16.03 4.00 4.42
N PRO A 114 16.97 4.97 4.47
CA PRO A 114 16.95 6.01 5.48
C PRO A 114 15.67 6.85 5.39
N ILE A 115 15.07 7.15 6.55
CA ILE A 115 13.88 8.00 6.65
C ILE A 115 14.02 9.02 7.77
N LEU A 116 13.31 10.14 7.65
CA LEU A 116 13.08 11.08 8.73
C LEU A 116 11.62 10.92 9.17
N LYS A 117 11.42 10.38 10.38
CA LYS A 117 10.10 10.31 11.00
C LYS A 117 9.71 11.67 11.54
N LEU A 118 8.45 12.03 11.37
CA LEU A 118 7.81 13.24 11.84
C LEU A 118 6.66 12.86 12.77
N LYS A 119 6.56 13.53 13.91
CA LYS A 119 5.41 13.42 14.82
C LYS A 119 4.94 14.81 15.19
N ASP A 120 3.81 15.22 14.62
CA ASP A 120 3.19 16.51 14.91
C ASP A 120 2.20 16.37 16.07
N ARG A 121 2.60 16.88 17.25
CA ARG A 121 1.78 16.82 18.46
C ARG A 121 0.54 17.71 18.40
N ARG A 122 0.55 18.75 17.55
CA ARG A 122 -0.56 19.69 17.43
C ARG A 122 -1.67 19.09 16.57
N GLU A 123 -1.31 18.55 15.41
CA GLU A 123 -2.28 17.99 14.46
C GLU A 123 -2.62 16.52 14.75
N ASN A 124 -1.83 15.88 15.64
CA ASN A 124 -1.84 14.44 15.91
C ASN A 124 -1.65 13.62 14.63
N LEU A 125 -0.60 13.98 13.88
CA LEU A 125 -0.21 13.33 12.63
C LEU A 125 1.21 12.77 12.75
N GLU A 126 1.41 11.59 12.17
CA GLU A 126 2.72 10.98 11.99
C GLU A 126 3.03 10.85 10.50
N GLY A 127 4.29 10.98 10.12
CA GLY A 127 4.70 10.83 8.74
C GLY A 127 6.17 10.52 8.55
N ASP A 128 6.49 9.90 7.43
CA ASP A 128 7.85 9.44 7.10
C ASP A 128 8.33 10.10 5.82
N ILE A 129 9.46 10.83 5.88
CA ILE A 129 10.11 11.38 4.70
C ILE A 129 11.25 10.46 4.26
N SER A 130 11.14 9.94 3.04
CA SER A 130 12.22 9.25 2.32
C SER A 130 12.83 10.16 1.25
N VAL A 131 14.03 9.83 0.77
CA VAL A 131 14.75 10.63 -0.26
C VAL A 131 15.10 9.76 -1.46
N ASP A 132 14.84 10.28 -2.65
CA ASP A 132 15.18 9.69 -3.95
C ASP A 132 14.56 8.30 -4.18
N ILE A 133 13.41 8.02 -3.53
CA ILE A 133 12.61 6.81 -3.73
C ILE A 133 11.51 7.08 -4.76
N GLN A 134 11.86 7.16 -6.03
CA GLN A 134 10.91 7.44 -7.11
C GLN A 134 9.85 6.34 -7.27
N ASN A 135 10.21 5.10 -6.97
CA ASN A 135 9.29 3.96 -7.10
C ASN A 135 8.08 4.06 -6.18
N SER A 136 8.15 4.78 -5.05
CA SER A 136 6.97 4.98 -4.20
C SER A 136 5.89 5.80 -4.92
N ILE A 137 6.27 6.73 -5.80
CA ILE A 137 5.36 7.55 -6.60
C ILE A 137 4.68 6.68 -7.66
N PHE A 138 5.45 5.88 -8.39
CA PHE A 138 4.92 4.96 -9.39
C PHE A 138 3.99 3.91 -8.77
N ASN A 139 4.39 3.30 -7.66
CA ASN A 139 3.58 2.34 -6.91
C ASN A 139 2.28 2.96 -6.40
N THR A 140 2.35 4.18 -5.84
CA THR A 140 1.17 4.91 -5.37
C THR A 140 0.20 5.19 -6.51
N TYR A 141 0.69 5.63 -7.66
CA TYR A 141 -0.14 5.87 -8.84
C TYR A 141 -0.77 4.58 -9.39
N LEU A 142 0.01 3.50 -9.48
CA LEU A 142 -0.50 2.19 -9.89
C LEU A 142 -1.62 1.71 -8.95
N GLN A 143 -1.44 1.86 -7.64
CA GLN A 143 -2.45 1.52 -6.64
C GLN A 143 -3.69 2.41 -6.74
N LYS A 144 -3.52 3.72 -6.98
CA LYS A 144 -4.63 4.65 -7.23
C LYS A 144 -5.44 4.23 -8.47
N CYS A 145 -4.76 3.81 -9.52
CA CYS A 145 -5.41 3.27 -10.71
C CYS A 145 -6.21 2.01 -10.38
N TYR A 146 -5.62 1.02 -9.70
CA TYR A 146 -6.35 -0.18 -9.27
C TYR A 146 -7.56 0.11 -8.38
N ALA A 147 -7.43 1.07 -7.46
CA ALA A 147 -8.52 1.51 -6.59
C ALA A 147 -9.74 2.03 -7.37
N LYS A 148 -9.54 2.53 -8.59
CA LYS A 148 -10.56 3.15 -9.43
C LYS A 148 -11.11 2.24 -10.53
N MET A 149 -10.57 1.02 -10.68
CA MET A 149 -11.01 0.09 -11.73
C MET A 149 -12.33 -0.63 -11.39
N ASP A 150 -12.56 -0.96 -10.12
CA ASP A 150 -13.77 -1.68 -9.69
C ASP A 150 -14.19 -1.22 -8.29
N PRO A 151 -15.49 -0.94 -8.05
CA PRO A 151 -15.97 -0.39 -6.78
C PRO A 151 -15.74 -1.32 -5.58
N ARG A 152 -15.52 -2.62 -5.79
CA ARG A 152 -15.25 -3.59 -4.72
C ARG A 152 -13.82 -3.50 -4.19
N VAL A 153 -12.89 -2.90 -4.94
CA VAL A 153 -11.45 -2.89 -4.61
C VAL A 153 -11.16 -2.11 -3.33
N ILE A 154 -11.62 -0.86 -3.23
CA ILE A 154 -11.32 0.00 -2.08
C ILE A 154 -11.85 -0.63 -0.78
N PRO A 155 -13.14 -1.01 -0.66
CA PRO A 155 -13.65 -1.62 0.56
C PRO A 155 -12.92 -2.92 0.92
N LEU A 156 -12.62 -3.78 -0.06
CA LEU A 156 -11.91 -5.03 0.20
C LEU A 156 -10.50 -4.79 0.74
N VAL A 157 -9.75 -3.89 0.10
CA VAL A 157 -8.39 -3.55 0.53
C VAL A 157 -8.41 -2.94 1.92
N VAL A 158 -9.32 -2.01 2.20
CA VAL A 158 -9.44 -1.35 3.50
C VAL A 158 -9.78 -2.35 4.60
N ILE A 159 -10.76 -3.23 4.40
CA ILE A 159 -11.12 -4.26 5.40
C ILE A 159 -9.98 -5.24 5.62
N VAL A 160 -9.29 -5.69 4.57
CA VAL A 160 -8.15 -6.62 4.73
C VAL A 160 -6.97 -5.91 5.42
N LYS A 161 -6.73 -4.63 5.15
CA LYS A 161 -5.73 -3.83 5.88
C LYS A 161 -6.08 -3.72 7.36
N TYR A 162 -7.32 -3.38 7.68
CA TYR A 162 -7.79 -3.26 9.06
C TYR A 162 -7.70 -4.61 9.79
N TRP A 163 -8.18 -5.68 9.16
CA TRP A 163 -8.01 -7.05 9.64
C TRP A 163 -6.55 -7.40 9.96
N ALA A 164 -5.63 -7.06 9.06
CA ALA A 164 -4.20 -7.38 9.22
C ALA A 164 -3.59 -6.63 10.42
N GLN A 165 -4.06 -5.40 10.70
CA GLN A 165 -3.66 -4.64 11.89
C GLN A 165 -4.21 -5.24 13.17
N VAL A 166 -5.51 -5.56 13.23
CA VAL A 166 -6.11 -6.16 14.43
C VAL A 166 -5.56 -7.55 14.70
N SER A 167 -5.27 -8.31 13.64
CA SER A 167 -4.57 -9.60 13.71
C SER A 167 -3.09 -9.49 14.09
N ARG A 168 -2.55 -8.26 14.22
CA ARG A 168 -1.16 -7.95 14.58
C ARG A 168 -0.12 -8.58 13.65
N ILE A 169 -0.44 -8.70 12.35
CA ILE A 169 0.45 -9.26 11.32
C ILE A 169 1.05 -8.18 10.40
N THR A 170 0.87 -6.90 10.75
CA THR A 170 1.51 -5.75 10.11
C THR A 170 2.58 -5.14 11.01
N GLY A 171 3.59 -4.49 10.42
CA GLY A 171 4.70 -3.83 11.11
C GLY A 171 6.06 -4.31 10.64
N ALA A 172 6.61 -3.67 9.60
CA ALA A 172 7.85 -4.15 8.97
C ALA A 172 9.05 -4.19 9.93
N HIS A 173 9.10 -3.26 10.91
CA HIS A 173 10.09 -3.27 11.98
C HIS A 173 10.08 -4.58 12.80
N ASP A 174 8.90 -5.15 13.01
CA ASP A 174 8.70 -6.36 13.79
C ASP A 174 8.75 -7.63 12.93
N HIS A 175 9.37 -7.54 11.75
CA HIS A 175 9.47 -8.63 10.76
C HIS A 175 8.11 -9.08 10.20
N LYS A 176 7.14 -8.16 10.18
CA LYS A 176 5.78 -8.40 9.70
C LYS A 176 5.51 -7.74 8.34
N LEU A 177 4.29 -7.89 7.81
CA LEU A 177 3.91 -7.29 6.54
C LEU A 177 3.86 -5.76 6.64
N SER A 178 4.27 -5.06 5.59
CA SER A 178 3.96 -3.62 5.46
C SER A 178 2.53 -3.44 4.94
N GLY A 179 1.94 -2.26 5.15
CA GLY A 179 0.65 -1.92 4.56
C GLY A 179 0.67 -2.06 3.03
N PHE A 180 1.79 -1.69 2.39
CA PHE A 180 2.01 -1.88 0.96
C PHE A 180 1.94 -3.36 0.54
N ALA A 181 2.59 -4.26 1.29
CA ALA A 181 2.55 -5.70 1.01
C ALA A 181 1.12 -6.28 1.13
N VAL A 182 0.34 -5.83 2.11
CA VAL A 182 -1.07 -6.24 2.27
C VAL A 182 -1.91 -5.81 1.06
N VAL A 183 -1.72 -4.60 0.55
CA VAL A 183 -2.42 -4.14 -0.67
C VAL A 183 -2.07 -5.02 -1.87
N LEU A 184 -0.79 -5.38 -2.04
CA LEU A 184 -0.36 -6.26 -3.13
C LEU A 184 -0.95 -7.67 -3.02
N LEU A 185 -1.13 -8.21 -1.81
CA LEU A 185 -1.83 -9.49 -1.60
C LEU A 185 -3.27 -9.42 -2.10
N VAL A 186 -3.99 -8.33 -1.80
CA VAL A 186 -5.38 -8.17 -2.25
C VAL A 186 -5.44 -8.02 -3.78
N ILE A 187 -4.60 -7.15 -4.36
CA ILE A 187 -4.57 -6.96 -5.83
C ILE A 187 -4.26 -8.28 -6.54
N TYR A 188 -3.28 -9.04 -6.07
CA TYR A 188 -2.94 -10.32 -6.67
C TYR A 188 -4.06 -11.35 -6.56
N TYR A 189 -4.75 -11.40 -5.42
CA TYR A 189 -5.94 -12.25 -5.27
C TYR A 189 -7.01 -11.87 -6.29
N LEU A 190 -7.29 -10.57 -6.47
CA LEU A 190 -8.25 -10.09 -7.45
C LEU A 190 -7.82 -10.33 -8.92
N GLN A 191 -6.53 -10.53 -9.16
CA GLN A 191 -6.00 -10.87 -10.49
C GLN A 191 -5.99 -12.37 -10.77
N LYS A 192 -5.72 -13.20 -9.76
CA LYS A 192 -5.36 -14.61 -9.96
C LYS A 192 -6.10 -15.60 -9.06
N GLY A 193 -6.62 -15.14 -7.93
CA GLY A 193 -7.26 -15.97 -6.91
C GLY A 193 -8.79 -16.04 -6.99
N CYS A 194 -9.43 -15.18 -7.80
CA CYS A 194 -10.87 -15.26 -8.12
C CYS A 194 -11.09 -15.49 -9.63
N TRP A 195 -12.25 -16.05 -9.99
CA TRP A 195 -12.59 -16.31 -11.39
C TRP A 195 -14.06 -15.95 -11.69
N PRO A 196 -14.33 -15.12 -12.73
CA PRO A 196 -13.38 -14.38 -13.55
C PRO A 196 -12.47 -13.44 -12.73
N ALA A 197 -11.33 -13.01 -13.26
CA ALA A 197 -10.48 -12.06 -12.55
C ALA A 197 -11.21 -10.71 -12.38
N VAL A 198 -11.14 -10.12 -11.18
CA VAL A 198 -11.70 -8.79 -10.92
C VAL A 198 -10.82 -7.70 -11.50
N LEU A 199 -9.49 -7.88 -11.43
CA LEU A 199 -8.50 -6.92 -11.91
C LEU A 199 -7.57 -7.54 -12.97
N PRO A 200 -7.12 -6.78 -13.98
CA PRO A 200 -6.07 -7.21 -14.90
C PRO A 200 -4.68 -6.86 -14.33
N SER A 201 -3.61 -7.23 -15.05
CA SER A 201 -2.32 -6.54 -14.88
C SER A 201 -2.31 -5.27 -15.72
N LEU A 202 -2.32 -4.10 -15.06
CA LEU A 202 -2.24 -2.81 -15.74
C LEU A 202 -0.90 -2.64 -16.48
N GLN A 203 0.18 -3.20 -15.93
CA GLN A 203 1.50 -3.16 -16.57
C GLN A 203 1.60 -4.06 -17.80
N ASN A 204 0.81 -5.12 -17.89
CA ASN A 204 0.69 -5.92 -19.11
C ASN A 204 -0.29 -5.30 -20.11
N SER A 205 -1.43 -4.78 -19.63
CA SER A 205 -2.48 -4.19 -20.47
C SER A 205 -2.11 -2.82 -21.03
N SER A 206 -1.26 -2.05 -20.34
CA SER A 206 -0.78 -0.75 -20.81
C SER A 206 0.68 -0.50 -20.40
N PRO A 207 1.65 -1.22 -21.01
CA PRO A 207 3.06 -1.14 -20.62
C PRO A 207 3.66 0.26 -20.75
N THR A 208 3.18 1.06 -21.72
CA THR A 208 3.66 2.43 -21.97
C THR A 208 3.23 3.41 -20.89
N HIS A 209 2.09 3.19 -20.25
CA HIS A 209 1.58 4.06 -19.17
C HIS A 209 2.15 3.70 -17.81
N PHE A 210 2.44 2.41 -17.59
CA PHE A 210 2.90 1.88 -16.31
C PHE A 210 4.34 1.35 -16.38
N ASN A 211 5.20 2.08 -17.08
CA ASN A 211 6.65 1.91 -17.06
C ASN A 211 7.32 3.00 -16.21
N THR A 212 8.64 2.90 -16.07
CA THR A 212 9.48 3.92 -15.43
C THR A 212 10.10 4.90 -16.42
N SER A 213 9.64 4.95 -17.68
CA SER A 213 10.17 5.88 -18.67
C SER A 213 9.58 7.28 -18.53
N SER A 214 8.38 7.40 -17.95
CA SER A 214 7.84 8.68 -17.48
C SER A 214 8.62 9.15 -16.26
N SER A 215 8.98 10.44 -16.18
CA SER A 215 9.67 10.95 -15.00
C SER A 215 8.77 10.87 -13.76
N ALA A 216 9.39 10.70 -12.59
CA ALA A 216 8.67 10.64 -11.33
C ALA A 216 7.86 11.92 -11.05
N SER A 217 8.36 13.07 -11.51
CA SER A 217 7.66 14.36 -11.42
C SER A 217 6.38 14.35 -12.27
N ALA A 218 6.43 13.87 -13.52
CA ALA A 218 5.23 13.75 -14.36
C ALA A 218 4.17 12.81 -13.77
N THR A 219 4.58 11.72 -13.10
CA THR A 219 3.64 10.84 -12.39
C THR A 219 3.06 11.50 -11.15
N SER A 220 3.85 12.32 -10.44
CA SER A 220 3.34 13.14 -9.34
C SER A 220 2.26 14.11 -9.80
N ASP A 221 2.40 14.72 -10.97
CA ASP A 221 1.39 15.62 -11.52
C ASP A 221 0.07 14.89 -11.82
N LYS A 222 0.16 13.65 -12.31
CA LYS A 222 -1.03 12.78 -12.49
C LYS A 222 -1.68 12.44 -11.15
N LEU A 223 -0.89 12.16 -10.10
CA LEU A 223 -1.42 11.92 -8.75
C LEU A 223 -2.19 13.12 -8.21
N ASN A 224 -1.61 14.32 -8.34
CA ASN A 224 -2.16 15.59 -7.85
C ASN A 224 -3.43 16.01 -8.62
N SER A 225 -3.40 15.92 -9.96
CA SER A 225 -4.55 16.23 -10.81
C SER A 225 -5.67 15.18 -10.72
N GLY A 226 -5.37 13.98 -10.20
CA GLY A 226 -6.30 12.86 -10.21
C GLY A 226 -6.50 12.24 -11.59
N SER A 227 -5.65 12.56 -12.56
CA SER A 227 -5.74 12.05 -13.93
C SER A 227 -5.51 10.53 -13.98
N LEU A 228 -6.43 9.82 -14.63
CA LEU A 228 -6.39 8.37 -14.82
C LEU A 228 -6.37 8.06 -16.34
N PRO A 229 -5.61 7.03 -16.77
CA PRO A 229 -5.58 6.64 -18.18
C PRO A 229 -6.90 5.95 -18.57
N SER A 230 -7.22 5.98 -19.87
CA SER A 230 -8.47 5.38 -20.40
C SER A 230 -8.62 3.91 -20.04
N VAL A 231 -7.52 3.14 -20.06
CA VAL A 231 -7.50 1.71 -19.65
C VAL A 231 -8.01 1.47 -18.22
N VAL A 232 -8.00 2.49 -17.36
CA VAL A 232 -8.57 2.45 -16.01
C VAL A 232 -10.02 2.91 -16.02
N THR A 233 -10.32 4.05 -16.65
CA THR A 233 -11.66 4.65 -16.59
C THR A 233 -12.72 3.94 -17.43
N SER A 234 -12.32 3.22 -18.49
CA SER A 234 -13.22 2.41 -19.32
C SER A 234 -13.26 0.94 -18.91
N TYR A 235 -12.50 0.54 -17.89
CA TYR A 235 -12.47 -0.85 -17.46
C TYR A 235 -13.81 -1.28 -16.85
N THR A 236 -14.23 -2.50 -17.16
CA THR A 236 -15.38 -3.15 -16.52
C THR A 236 -15.02 -4.59 -16.23
N SER A 237 -15.18 -5.01 -14.97
CA SER A 237 -14.93 -6.39 -14.57
C SER A 237 -16.05 -7.31 -15.08
N HIS A 238 -15.68 -8.51 -15.54
CA HIS A 238 -16.63 -9.57 -15.87
C HIS A 238 -16.98 -10.43 -14.65
N ASN A 239 -16.28 -10.24 -13.52
CA ASN A 239 -16.57 -10.95 -12.28
C ASN A 239 -17.79 -10.34 -11.59
N SER A 240 -18.76 -11.18 -11.24
CA SER A 240 -20.01 -10.81 -10.56
C SER A 240 -20.08 -11.22 -9.08
N GLU A 241 -18.98 -11.71 -8.51
CA GLU A 241 -18.94 -12.09 -7.09
C GLU A 241 -19.16 -10.87 -6.19
N THR A 242 -19.95 -11.07 -5.13
CA THR A 242 -20.16 -10.04 -4.13
C THR A 242 -18.89 -9.80 -3.33
N LEU A 243 -18.80 -8.64 -2.68
CA LEU A 243 -17.67 -8.27 -1.85
C LEU A 243 -17.44 -9.26 -0.69
N GLY A 244 -18.52 -9.79 -0.10
CA GLY A 244 -18.48 -10.84 0.91
C GLY A 244 -17.90 -12.15 0.36
N SER A 245 -18.26 -12.54 -0.86
CA SER A 245 -17.66 -13.72 -1.53
C SER A 245 -16.17 -13.52 -1.79
N LEU A 246 -15.77 -12.34 -2.28
CA LEU A 246 -14.36 -12.01 -2.52
C LEU A 246 -13.54 -12.00 -1.23
N LEU A 247 -14.07 -11.49 -0.11
CA LEU A 247 -13.36 -11.52 1.18
C LEU A 247 -13.12 -12.96 1.65
N VAL A 248 -14.12 -13.82 1.54
CA VAL A 248 -13.99 -15.24 1.91
C VAL A 248 -13.02 -15.95 0.99
N GLY A 249 -13.13 -15.69 -0.31
CA GLY A 249 -12.23 -16.23 -1.33
C GLY A 249 -10.78 -15.80 -1.09
N PHE A 250 -10.54 -14.57 -0.65
CA PHE A 250 -9.20 -14.08 -0.29
C PHE A 250 -8.56 -14.93 0.81
N PHE A 251 -9.27 -15.19 1.91
CA PHE A 251 -8.74 -16.02 2.99
C PHE A 251 -8.60 -17.48 2.59
N ASN A 252 -9.52 -18.02 1.78
CA ASN A 252 -9.42 -19.36 1.23
C ASN A 252 -8.16 -19.51 0.38
N PHE A 253 -7.96 -18.58 -0.55
CA PHE A 253 -6.82 -18.55 -1.46
C PHE A 253 -5.49 -18.56 -0.71
N TYR A 254 -5.30 -17.66 0.26
CA TYR A 254 -4.04 -17.55 0.99
C TYR A 254 -3.79 -18.64 2.04
N CYS A 255 -4.82 -19.37 2.49
CA CYS A 255 -4.62 -20.57 3.30
C CYS A 255 -3.99 -21.71 2.50
N ASP A 256 -4.36 -21.83 1.23
CA ASP A 256 -3.92 -22.92 0.35
C ASP A 256 -2.76 -22.49 -0.58
N PHE A 257 -2.31 -21.23 -0.47
CA PHE A 257 -1.28 -20.64 -1.31
C PHE A 257 0.12 -21.19 -1.05
N ASN A 258 0.88 -21.42 -2.12
CA ASN A 258 2.28 -21.80 -2.04
C ASN A 258 3.19 -20.58 -1.80
N TRP A 259 3.46 -20.28 -0.53
CA TRP A 259 4.29 -19.15 -0.10
C TRP A 259 5.76 -19.19 -0.59
N TYR A 260 6.23 -20.31 -1.15
CA TYR A 260 7.54 -20.38 -1.79
C TYR A 260 7.54 -19.77 -3.21
N GLN A 261 6.38 -19.57 -3.83
CA GLN A 261 6.27 -18.85 -5.09
C GLN A 261 6.41 -17.34 -4.88
N VAL A 262 7.01 -16.65 -5.86
CA VAL A 262 7.05 -15.19 -5.85
C VAL A 262 5.77 -14.66 -6.46
N LEU A 263 5.01 -13.93 -5.66
CA LEU A 263 3.82 -13.23 -6.09
C LEU A 263 4.19 -12.02 -6.95
N SER A 264 3.57 -11.85 -8.11
CA SER A 264 3.77 -10.67 -8.97
C SER A 264 2.45 -10.11 -9.47
N VAL A 265 2.12 -8.90 -8.99
CA VAL A 265 0.99 -8.11 -9.50
C VAL A 265 1.25 -7.65 -10.94
N ARG A 266 2.50 -7.36 -11.28
CA ARG A 266 2.92 -6.98 -12.64
C ARG A 266 2.64 -8.09 -13.64
N LEU A 267 2.87 -9.35 -13.27
CA LEU A 267 2.62 -10.48 -14.15
C LEU A 267 1.19 -11.03 -14.04
N ALA A 268 0.39 -10.58 -13.06
CA ALA A 268 -0.85 -11.24 -12.65
C ALA A 268 -0.66 -12.75 -12.43
N GLY A 269 0.50 -13.12 -11.86
CA GLY A 269 0.95 -14.50 -11.79
C GLY A 269 2.26 -14.68 -11.01
N PRO A 270 2.78 -15.90 -10.93
CA PRO A 270 4.05 -16.15 -10.25
C PRO A 270 5.23 -15.62 -11.08
N LYS A 271 6.25 -15.11 -10.39
CA LYS A 271 7.55 -14.77 -10.99
C LYS A 271 8.57 -15.87 -10.69
N THR A 272 9.28 -16.32 -11.71
CA THR A 272 10.43 -17.22 -11.52
C THR A 272 11.64 -16.40 -11.07
N VAL A 273 12.32 -16.88 -10.03
CA VAL A 273 13.56 -16.30 -9.53
C VAL A 273 14.59 -17.41 -9.31
N PRO A 274 15.90 -17.13 -9.46
CA PRO A 274 16.94 -18.12 -9.19
C PRO A 274 16.87 -18.63 -7.74
N GLY A 275 16.91 -19.95 -7.54
CA GLY A 275 16.76 -20.59 -6.23
C GLY A 275 17.89 -20.28 -5.23
N PHE A 276 18.98 -19.66 -5.67
CA PHE A 276 20.10 -19.24 -4.83
C PHE A 276 20.06 -17.75 -4.45
N ASP A 277 19.12 -16.95 -4.97
CA ASP A 277 19.03 -15.53 -4.62
C ASP A 277 18.46 -15.36 -3.21
N LYS A 278 19.36 -15.11 -2.25
CA LYS A 278 19.04 -14.89 -0.83
C LYS A 278 18.05 -13.75 -0.59
N LYS A 279 17.90 -12.78 -1.53
CA LYS A 279 16.89 -11.71 -1.43
C LYS A 279 15.46 -12.25 -1.56
N TRP A 280 15.30 -13.38 -2.22
CA TRP A 280 14.04 -14.11 -2.37
C TRP A 280 13.94 -15.30 -1.45
N THR A 281 15.03 -16.03 -1.22
CA THR A 281 14.97 -17.28 -0.47
C THR A 281 15.03 -17.14 1.04
N ARG A 282 15.58 -16.05 1.58
CA ARG A 282 15.56 -15.80 3.04
C ARG A 282 14.16 -15.44 3.56
N PRO A 283 13.38 -14.56 2.92
CA PRO A 283 12.03 -14.27 3.39
C PRO A 283 11.08 -15.45 3.14
N HIS A 284 10.17 -15.67 4.08
CA HIS A 284 9.15 -16.71 3.98
C HIS A 284 7.94 -16.30 3.13
N ILE A 285 7.73 -14.99 2.97
CA ILE A 285 6.76 -14.42 2.04
C ILE A 285 7.54 -13.67 0.96
N ARG A 286 7.14 -13.85 -0.30
CA ARG A 286 7.86 -13.34 -1.47
C ARG A 286 6.89 -12.58 -2.38
N ILE A 287 6.97 -11.25 -2.33
CA ILE A 287 6.11 -10.38 -3.13
C ILE A 287 7.01 -9.45 -3.95
N GLU A 288 6.85 -9.48 -5.27
CA GLU A 288 7.55 -8.58 -6.19
C GLU A 288 7.00 -7.16 -6.10
N ASP A 289 7.89 -6.19 -5.97
CA ASP A 289 7.61 -4.78 -6.23
C ASP A 289 7.33 -4.56 -7.73
N PRO A 290 6.18 -3.99 -8.09
CA PRO A 290 5.78 -3.81 -9.48
C PRO A 290 6.75 -3.02 -10.36
N PHE A 291 7.56 -2.11 -9.80
CA PHE A 291 8.47 -1.25 -10.59
C PHE A 291 9.94 -1.58 -10.40
N ASP A 292 10.36 -1.91 -9.18
CA ASP A 292 11.77 -2.13 -8.88
C ASP A 292 12.20 -3.61 -8.92
N GLY A 293 11.21 -4.50 -9.05
CA GLY A 293 11.39 -5.94 -9.24
C GLY A 293 12.00 -6.67 -8.05
N LYS A 294 12.16 -6.01 -6.90
CA LYS A 294 12.70 -6.57 -5.66
C LYS A 294 11.60 -7.18 -4.80
N ASN A 295 12.00 -7.94 -3.79
CA ASN A 295 11.08 -8.45 -2.78
C ASN A 295 10.67 -7.32 -1.80
N VAL A 296 9.38 -7.03 -1.65
CA VAL A 296 8.86 -6.02 -0.70
C VAL A 296 8.70 -6.57 0.71
N THR A 297 8.67 -7.90 0.88
CA THR A 297 8.53 -8.60 2.17
C THR A 297 9.87 -9.09 2.71
N ARG A 298 10.98 -8.38 2.39
CA ARG A 298 12.34 -8.68 2.90
C ARG A 298 12.42 -8.82 4.42
N ALA A 299 11.58 -8.09 5.15
CA ALA A 299 11.55 -8.12 6.61
C ALA A 299 10.96 -9.42 7.18
N VAL A 300 10.16 -10.16 6.40
CA VAL A 300 9.46 -11.38 6.85
C VAL A 300 10.37 -12.61 6.74
N PHE A 301 11.50 -12.57 7.44
CA PHE A 301 12.50 -13.65 7.47
C PHE A 301 12.49 -14.45 8.79
N LYS A 302 11.72 -14.02 9.80
CA LYS A 302 11.52 -14.80 11.03
C LYS A 302 10.43 -15.85 10.81
N TYR A 303 10.75 -17.12 11.06
CA TYR A 303 9.83 -18.23 10.84
C TYR A 303 8.60 -18.19 11.75
N GLU A 304 8.75 -17.75 12.99
CA GLU A 304 7.64 -17.56 13.94
C GLU A 304 6.62 -16.55 13.40
N GLN A 305 7.06 -15.38 12.95
CA GLN A 305 6.19 -14.36 12.36
C GLN A 305 5.46 -14.88 11.11
N PHE A 306 6.13 -15.70 10.31
CA PHE A 306 5.48 -16.36 9.17
C PHE A 306 4.41 -17.36 9.62
N CYS A 307 4.65 -18.14 10.67
CA CYS A 307 3.67 -19.06 11.24
C CYS A 307 2.44 -18.31 11.80
N ASP A 308 2.68 -17.21 12.52
CA ASP A 308 1.62 -16.35 13.06
C ASP A 308 0.74 -15.78 11.95
N MET A 309 1.35 -15.31 10.85
CA MET A 309 0.62 -14.86 9.66
C MET A 309 -0.26 -15.97 9.09
N LYS A 310 0.31 -17.15 8.82
CA LYS A 310 -0.45 -18.30 8.30
C LYS A 310 -1.61 -18.67 9.24
N GLN A 311 -1.37 -18.64 10.55
CA GLN A 311 -2.40 -18.95 11.54
C GLN A 311 -3.50 -17.87 11.53
N ALA A 312 -3.16 -16.60 11.36
CA ALA A 312 -4.14 -15.52 11.23
C ALA A 312 -5.05 -15.73 10.00
N PHE A 313 -4.48 -16.04 8.83
CA PHE A 313 -5.27 -16.39 7.63
C PHE A 313 -6.19 -17.59 7.90
N LYS A 314 -5.67 -18.64 8.53
CA LYS A 314 -6.44 -19.85 8.86
C LYS A 314 -7.60 -19.56 9.82
N ARG A 315 -7.35 -18.76 10.86
CA ARG A 315 -8.40 -18.34 11.81
C ARG A 315 -9.50 -17.55 11.10
N ALA A 316 -9.12 -16.61 10.22
CA ALA A 316 -10.09 -15.83 9.45
C ALA A 316 -10.94 -16.73 8.52
N LYS A 317 -10.30 -17.66 7.78
CA LYS A 317 -10.99 -18.68 6.97
C LYS A 317 -11.99 -19.50 7.79
N GLN A 318 -11.58 -19.97 8.96
CA GLN A 318 -12.44 -20.78 9.85
C GLN A 318 -13.65 -19.99 10.36
N ARG A 319 -13.45 -18.75 10.81
CA ARG A 319 -14.55 -17.90 11.29
C ARG A 319 -15.53 -17.51 10.18
N LEU A 320 -15.05 -17.29 8.95
CA LEU A 320 -15.91 -16.99 7.80
C LEU A 320 -16.55 -18.22 7.11
N ALA A 321 -16.24 -19.43 7.57
CA ALA A 321 -16.80 -20.67 7.04
C ALA A 321 -18.21 -20.97 7.58
N TYR A 322 -18.59 -20.40 8.73
CA TYR A 322 -19.90 -20.59 9.33
C TYR A 322 -21.00 -19.90 8.52
N GLU A 323 -22.18 -20.52 8.42
CA GLU A 323 -23.32 -19.99 7.64
C GLU A 323 -23.83 -18.63 8.16
N HIS A 324 -23.57 -18.30 9.43
CA HIS A 324 -23.96 -17.03 10.04
C HIS A 324 -22.77 -16.16 10.46
N CYS A 325 -21.62 -16.32 9.79
CA CYS A 325 -20.42 -15.58 10.13
C CYS A 325 -20.65 -14.06 10.08
N ARG A 326 -20.22 -13.38 11.12
CA ARG A 326 -20.19 -11.91 11.17
C ARG A 326 -18.81 -11.39 10.81
N LEU A 327 -18.74 -10.22 10.20
CA LEU A 327 -17.45 -9.60 9.88
C LEU A 327 -16.61 -9.37 11.15
N ASP A 328 -17.27 -9.00 12.26
CA ASP A 328 -16.64 -8.78 13.56
C ASP A 328 -15.93 -10.00 14.14
N GLU A 329 -16.25 -11.20 13.66
CA GLU A 329 -15.53 -12.37 14.11
C GLU A 329 -14.07 -12.36 13.66
N ILE A 330 -13.73 -11.70 12.55
CA ILE A 330 -12.33 -11.63 12.10
C ILE A 330 -11.65 -10.31 12.44
N LEU A 331 -12.42 -9.28 12.80
CA LEU A 331 -11.93 -7.92 12.99
C LEU A 331 -11.60 -7.54 14.42
#